data_AF-A0AAD3NP19-F1
#
_entry.id   AF-A0AAD3NP19-F1
#
_cell.length_a   1.000
_cell.length_b   1.000
_cell.length_c   1.000
_cell.angle_alpha   90.00
_cell.angle_beta   90.00
_cell.angle_gamma   90.00
#
_symmetry.space_group_name_H-M   'P 1'
#
loop_
_entity.id
_entity.type
_entity.pdbx_description
1 polymer ?
#
loop_
_entity_poly.entity_id
_entity_poly.type
_entity_poly.pdbx_seq_one_letter_code
_entity_poly.pdbx_strand_id
1 'polypeptide(L)'
;MAPEVLDDSINMKHFESFKRADIYAMGLVFWEIASRCSMGGIHEDYQLPYYDLVQSDPSVEEMRKVVCEQKLRPNIPNRWQSCEQA
;
A
#
# COMPACT_ATOMS: atom_id res chain seq x y z
N MET A 1 -6.79 3.98 -2.55
CA MET A 1 -6.72 5.38 -3.04
C MET A 1 -5.53 6.07 -2.39
N ALA A 2 -4.88 7.01 -3.08
CA ALA A 2 -3.78 7.78 -2.52
C ALA A 2 -4.26 8.73 -1.40
N PRO A 3 -3.40 9.10 -0.42
CA PRO A 3 -3.80 9.93 0.71
C PRO A 3 -4.47 11.25 0.30
N GLU A 4 -3.91 11.92 -0.71
CA GLU A 4 -4.44 13.19 -1.24
C GLU A 4 -5.81 13.07 -1.92
N VAL A 5 -6.18 11.84 -2.31
CA VAL A 5 -7.51 11.54 -2.87
C VAL A 5 -8.48 11.19 -1.74
N LEU A 6 -8.00 10.59 -0.63
CA LEU A 6 -8.82 10.23 0.52
C LEU A 6 -9.20 11.43 1.39
N ASP A 7 -8.36 12.47 1.43
CA ASP A 7 -8.61 13.70 2.18
C ASP A 7 -9.03 14.90 1.31
N ASP A 8 -9.35 14.65 0.03
CA ASP A 8 -9.73 15.64 -0.98
C ASP A 8 -8.72 16.79 -1.18
N SER A 9 -7.45 16.62 -0.75
CA SER A 9 -6.40 17.62 -0.93
C SER A 9 -5.74 17.61 -2.33
N ILE A 10 -6.09 16.65 -3.18
CA ILE A 10 -5.54 16.51 -4.54
C ILE A 10 -5.85 17.72 -5.42
N ASN A 11 -4.82 18.25 -6.08
CA ASN A 11 -5.00 19.30 -7.09
C ASN A 11 -5.48 18.71 -8.43
N MET A 12 -6.79 18.67 -8.63
CA MET A 12 -7.43 18.16 -9.84
C MET A 12 -7.12 18.97 -11.12
N LYS A 13 -6.60 20.20 -11.00
CA LYS A 13 -6.16 21.01 -12.15
C LYS A 13 -4.74 20.69 -12.59
N HIS A 14 -4.03 19.87 -11.84
CA HIS A 14 -2.64 19.52 -12.11
C HIS A 14 -2.52 18.05 -12.47
N PHE A 15 -2.26 17.76 -13.75
CA PHE A 15 -2.26 16.40 -14.29
C PHE A 15 -1.26 15.46 -13.58
N GLU A 16 -0.09 15.98 -13.19
CA GLU A 16 0.90 15.18 -12.46
C GLU A 16 0.41 14.71 -11.09
N SER A 17 -0.62 15.33 -10.49
CA SER A 17 -1.22 14.83 -9.25
C SER A 17 -1.83 13.45 -9.46
N PHE A 18 -2.49 13.21 -10.59
CA PHE A 18 -3.05 11.90 -10.92
C PHE A 18 -1.96 10.86 -11.14
N LYS A 19 -0.88 11.22 -11.85
CA LYS A 19 0.27 10.32 -12.02
C LYS A 19 0.89 9.92 -10.68
N ARG A 20 0.98 10.84 -9.72
CA ARG A 20 1.48 10.53 -8.36
C ARG A 20 0.54 9.59 -7.61
N ALA A 21 -0.77 9.78 -7.73
CA ALA A 21 -1.76 8.88 -7.16
C ALA A 21 -1.67 7.47 -7.76
N ASP A 22 -1.41 7.35 -9.06
CA ASP A 22 -1.16 6.06 -9.73
C ASP A 22 0.12 5.38 -9.22
N ILE A 23 1.21 6.15 -9.01
CA ILE A 23 2.45 5.62 -8.42
C ILE A 23 2.22 5.10 -7.00
N TYR A 24 1.38 5.78 -6.21
CA TYR A 24 0.99 5.28 -4.89
C TYR A 24 0.29 3.92 -5.00
N ALA A 25 -0.68 3.78 -5.91
CA ALA A 25 -1.37 2.51 -6.13
C ALA A 25 -0.41 1.41 -6.61
N MET A 26 0.51 1.75 -7.52
CA MET A 26 1.56 0.83 -7.99
C MET A 26 2.45 0.33 -6.85
N GLY A 27 2.80 1.19 -5.88
CA GLY A 27 3.56 0.80 -4.69
C GLY A 27 2.86 -0.27 -3.85
N LEU A 28 1.52 -0.20 -3.74
CA LEU A 28 0.73 -1.21 -3.05
C LEU A 28 0.73 -2.55 -3.82
N VAL A 29 0.62 -2.49 -5.16
CA VAL A 29 0.70 -3.69 -6.00
C VAL A 29 2.08 -4.35 -5.91
N PHE A 30 3.16 -3.56 -5.86
CA PHE A 30 4.51 -4.11 -5.64
C PHE A 30 4.63 -4.79 -4.29
N TRP A 31 4.00 -4.25 -3.25
CA TRP A 31 3.94 -4.91 -1.95
C TRP A 31 3.22 -6.28 -2.03
N GLU A 32 2.10 -6.36 -2.74
CA GLU A 32 1.39 -7.64 -2.97
C GLU A 32 2.30 -8.66 -3.69
N ILE A 33 2.97 -8.24 -4.77
CA ILE A 33 3.89 -9.11 -5.52
C ILE A 33 5.05 -9.58 -4.64
N ALA A 34 5.67 -8.67 -3.89
CA ALA A 34 6.80 -8.97 -3.02
C ALA A 34 6.43 -9.92 -1.87
N SER A 35 5.22 -9.82 -1.31
CA SER A 35 4.73 -10.73 -0.27
C SER A 35 4.72 -12.20 -0.72
N ARG A 36 4.49 -12.43 -2.02
CA ARG A 36 4.45 -13.75 -2.68
C ARG A 36 5.80 -14.21 -3.21
N CYS A 37 6.85 -13.40 -3.11
CA CYS A 37 8.19 -13.80 -3.50
C CYS A 37 8.70 -14.88 -2.54
N SER A 38 8.96 -16.07 -3.07
CA SER A 38 9.45 -17.23 -2.31
C SER A 38 10.98 -17.25 -2.32
N MET A 39 11.56 -17.03 -1.14
CA MET A 39 13.00 -17.18 -0.91
C MET A 39 13.22 -18.41 -0.05
N GLY A 40 13.87 -19.44 -0.60
CA GLY A 40 14.08 -20.70 0.12
C GLY A 40 12.78 -21.43 0.51
N GLY A 41 11.69 -21.22 -0.23
CA GLY A 41 10.38 -21.81 0.06
C GLY A 41 9.51 -20.99 1.02
N ILE A 42 10.04 -19.94 1.63
CA ILE A 42 9.35 -19.11 2.61
C ILE A 42 8.73 -17.89 1.90
N HIS A 43 7.42 -17.71 2.07
CA HIS A 43 6.65 -16.56 1.55
C HIS A 43 5.43 -16.27 2.44
N GLU A 44 4.76 -15.12 2.29
CA GLU A 44 3.50 -14.83 3.00
C GLU A 44 2.33 -15.30 2.18
N ASP A 45 1.21 -15.63 2.84
CA ASP A 45 -0.07 -15.84 2.17
C ASP A 45 -0.51 -14.57 1.44
N TYR A 46 -1.22 -14.74 0.32
CA TYR A 46 -1.73 -13.60 -0.42
C TYR A 46 -2.72 -12.80 0.44
N GLN A 47 -2.51 -11.50 0.49
CA GLN A 47 -3.38 -10.56 1.18
C GLN A 47 -3.51 -9.27 0.38
N LEU A 48 -4.65 -8.60 0.52
CA LEU A 48 -4.83 -7.26 -0.01
C LEU A 48 -4.04 -6.23 0.84
N PRO A 49 -3.62 -5.10 0.25
CA PRO A 49 -3.06 -4.01 1.04
C PRO A 49 -4.04 -3.57 2.13
N TYR A 50 -3.54 -3.36 3.35
CA TYR A 50 -4.32 -2.98 4.53
C TYR A 50 -5.33 -4.04 5.04
N TYR A 51 -5.22 -5.32 4.64
CA TYR A 51 -6.12 -6.41 5.08
C TYR A 51 -6.23 -6.55 6.61
N ASP A 52 -5.20 -6.15 7.35
CA ASP A 52 -5.09 -6.21 8.80
C ASP A 52 -5.63 -4.96 9.50
N LEU A 53 -5.97 -3.92 8.74
CA LEU A 53 -6.34 -2.60 9.24
C LEU A 53 -7.76 -2.18 8.88
N VAL A 54 -8.35 -2.75 7.82
CA VAL A 54 -9.70 -2.42 7.35
C VAL A 54 -10.50 -3.67 6.96
N GLN A 55 -11.82 -3.53 6.84
CA GLN A 55 -12.70 -4.59 6.34
C GLN A 55 -12.51 -4.81 4.83
N SER A 56 -13.01 -5.93 4.30
CA SER A 56 -12.82 -6.31 2.89
C SER A 56 -13.41 -5.33 1.87
N ASP A 57 -14.47 -4.61 2.23
CA ASP A 57 -15.08 -3.55 1.41
C ASP A 57 -15.09 -2.24 2.21
N PRO A 58 -13.92 -1.58 2.35
CA PRO A 58 -13.79 -0.45 3.26
C PRO A 58 -14.40 0.81 2.66
N SER A 59 -15.09 1.58 3.50
CA SER A 59 -15.54 2.93 3.15
C SER A 59 -14.36 3.90 2.98
N VAL A 60 -14.60 5.01 2.27
CA VAL A 60 -13.61 6.09 2.11
C VAL A 60 -13.15 6.61 3.47
N GLU A 61 -14.05 6.72 4.44
CA GLU A 61 -13.76 7.22 5.78
C GLU A 61 -12.85 6.27 6.58
N GLU A 62 -13.09 4.97 6.49
CA GLU A 62 -12.20 3.96 7.11
C GLU A 62 -10.79 4.02 6.52
N MET A 63 -10.68 4.10 5.19
CA MET A 63 -9.39 4.24 4.52
C MET A 63 -8.70 5.56 4.89
N ARG A 64 -9.43 6.68 4.95
CA ARG A 64 -8.91 8.00 5.34
C ARG A 64 -8.34 7.98 6.75
N LYS A 65 -9.04 7.35 7.69
CA LYS A 65 -8.59 7.21 9.08
C LYS A 65 -7.26 6.45 9.17
N VAL A 66 -7.11 5.35 8.45
CA VAL A 66 -5.89 4.53 8.45
C VAL A 66 -4.74 5.23 7.73
N VAL A 67 -4.98 5.71 6.51
CA VAL A 67 -3.93 6.17 5.59
C VAL A 67 -3.51 7.62 5.84
N CYS A 68 -4.46 8.50 6.18
CA CYS A 68 -4.22 9.94 6.34
C CYS A 68 -4.03 10.33 7.81
N GLU A 69 -4.91 9.87 8.71
CA GLU A 69 -4.86 10.28 10.13
C GLU A 69 -3.80 9.50 10.90
N GLN A 70 -3.88 8.16 10.88
CA GLN A 70 -2.91 7.29 11.56
C GLN A 70 -1.60 7.13 10.79
N LYS A 71 -1.58 7.52 9.51
CA LYS A 71 -0.43 7.46 8.60
C LYS A 71 0.18 6.06 8.48
N LEU A 72 -0.66 5.02 8.59
CA LEU A 72 -0.23 3.64 8.45
C LEU A 72 -0.04 3.26 6.98
N ARG A 73 0.81 2.26 6.74
CA ARG A 73 1.11 1.67 5.43
C ARG A 73 1.17 0.15 5.59
N PRO A 74 1.07 -0.64 4.50
CA PRO A 74 1.26 -2.07 4.58
C PRO A 74 2.64 -2.38 5.20
N ASN A 75 2.66 -3.34 6.12
CA ASN A 75 3.88 -3.70 6.85
C ASN A 75 4.94 -4.24 5.87
N ILE A 76 6.20 -3.85 6.05
CA ILE A 76 7.33 -4.38 5.29
C ILE A 76 8.00 -5.46 6.14
N PRO A 77 7.88 -6.75 5.79
CA PRO A 77 8.49 -7.83 6.57
C PRO A 77 10.01 -7.68 6.65
N ASN A 78 10.58 -7.81 7.86
CA ASN A 78 12.03 -7.70 8.08
C ASN A 78 12.87 -8.60 7.16
N ARG A 79 12.32 -9.76 6.77
CA ARG A 79 13.00 -10.71 5.88
C ARG A 79 13.27 -10.17 4.47
N TRP A 80 12.59 -9.10 4.03
CA TRP A 80 12.90 -8.46 2.75
C TRP A 80 14.28 -7.80 2.76
N GLN A 81 14.83 -7.49 3.94
CA GLN A 81 16.19 -6.97 4.09
C GLN A 81 17.25 -8.08 4.10
N SER A 82 16.85 -9.35 4.23
CA SER A 82 17.76 -10.50 4.35
C SER A 82 18.43 -10.92 3.03
N CYS A 83 18.17 -10.21 1.93
CA CYS A 83 18.96 -10.30 0.70
C CYS A 83 20.32 -9.61 0.87
N GLU A 84 21.10 -10.03 1.87
CA GLU A 84 22.55 -9.85 1.82
C GLU A 84 23.15 -11.13 1.23
N GLN A 85 23.90 -10.97 0.13
CA GLN A 85 24.67 -11.98 -0.61
C GLN A 85 23.90 -12.74 -1.70
N ALA A 86 23.76 -12.08 -2.85
CA ALA A 86 23.81 -12.73 -4.16
C ALA A 86 25.09 -12.26 -4.86
#